data_AF-A0AAW2KE77-F1
#
_entry.id   AF-A0AAW2KE77-F1
#
_cell.length_a   1.000
_cell.length_b   1.000
_cell.length_c   1.000
_cell.angle_alpha   90.00
_cell.angle_beta   90.00
_cell.angle_gamma   90.00
#
_symmetry.space_group_name_H-M   'P 1'
#
loop_
_entity.id
_entity.type
_entity.pdbx_description
1 polymer ?
#
loop_
_entity_poly.entity_id
_entity_poly.type
_entity_poly.pdbx_seq_one_letter_code
_entity_poly.pdbx_strand_id
1 'polypeptide(L)'
;VYVPLIFFYQADELRGLISTNHTQICQQLKQSLSNTLTLFYPLAGRIQDGSVVECNDAGAEFIEALVQAQLNDALQEPIIEQLKHFTVDATAGPSRDGPCRGESHFL
;
A
#
# COMPACT_ATOMS: atom_id res chain seq x y z
N VAL A 1 10.20 -10.75 -10.87
CA VAL A 1 9.11 -11.52 -10.23
C VAL A 1 8.46 -10.61 -9.18
N TYR A 2 7.13 -10.45 -9.21
CA TYR A 2 6.39 -9.67 -8.22
C TYR A 2 5.65 -10.62 -7.28
N VAL A 3 5.75 -10.39 -5.97
CA VAL A 3 5.11 -11.23 -4.95
C VAL A 3 4.19 -10.34 -4.12
N PRO A 4 2.86 -10.41 -4.33
CA PRO A 4 1.92 -9.62 -3.54
C PRO A 4 1.83 -10.14 -2.11
N LEU A 5 1.88 -9.24 -1.14
CA LEU A 5 1.65 -9.52 0.28
C LEU A 5 0.47 -8.68 0.76
N ILE A 6 -0.46 -9.30 1.49
CA ILE A 6 -1.66 -8.65 2.03
C ILE A 6 -1.65 -8.83 3.54
N PHE A 7 -1.80 -7.72 4.27
CA PHE A 7 -1.82 -7.71 5.73
C PHE A 7 -3.11 -7.06 6.23
N PHE A 8 -3.73 -7.68 7.24
CA PHE A 8 -4.95 -7.20 7.88
C PHE A 8 -4.64 -6.81 9.32
N TYR A 9 -5.06 -5.63 9.74
CA TYR A 9 -4.85 -5.10 11.08
C TYR A 9 -6.19 -4.69 11.69
N GLN A 10 -6.47 -5.16 12.90
CA GLN A 10 -7.63 -4.71 13.65
C GLN A 10 -7.32 -3.35 14.30
N ALA A 11 -8.26 -2.41 14.22
CA ALA A 11 -8.13 -1.15 14.95
C ALA A 11 -8.25 -1.41 16.46
N ASP A 12 -7.24 -0.99 17.23
CA ASP A 12 -7.24 -1.07 18.69
C ASP A 12 -7.59 0.29 19.28
N GLU A 13 -8.87 0.46 19.62
CA GLU A 13 -9.41 1.68 20.21
C GLU A 13 -8.79 1.99 21.58
N LEU A 14 -8.32 0.97 22.32
CA LEU A 14 -7.70 1.14 23.64
C LEU A 14 -6.27 1.69 23.55
N ARG A 15 -5.60 1.48 22.42
CA ARG A 15 -4.27 2.04 22.13
C ARG A 15 -4.31 3.43 21.50
N GLY A 16 -5.49 4.03 21.42
CA GLY A 16 -5.69 5.36 20.81
C GLY A 16 -5.66 5.32 19.28
N LEU A 17 -5.72 4.14 18.66
CA LEU A 17 -5.88 3.98 17.21
C LEU A 17 -7.37 4.14 16.88
N ILE A 18 -7.90 5.33 17.11
CA ILE A 18 -9.29 5.63 16.81
C ILE A 18 -9.43 5.58 15.28
N SER A 19 -10.42 4.81 14.81
CA SER A 19 -10.81 4.65 13.40
C SER A 19 -11.04 5.97 12.64
N THR A 20 -11.04 7.11 13.34
CA THR A 20 -11.29 8.45 12.81
C THR A 20 -10.04 9.18 12.31
N ASN A 21 -8.81 8.67 12.51
CA ASN A 21 -7.60 9.36 12.03
C ASN A 21 -6.77 8.56 11.03
N HIS A 22 -7.43 8.11 9.96
CA HIS A 22 -6.80 7.57 8.75
C HIS A 22 -5.58 8.40 8.31
N THR A 23 -5.71 9.74 8.31
CA THR A 23 -4.63 10.66 7.93
C THR A 23 -3.37 10.48 8.78
N GLN A 24 -3.51 10.36 10.10
CA GLN A 24 -2.35 10.12 10.98
C GLN A 24 -1.70 8.76 10.73
N ILE A 25 -2.49 7.70 10.54
CA ILE A 25 -1.98 6.37 10.24
C ILE A 25 -1.20 6.40 8.92
N CYS A 26 -1.79 6.97 7.88
CA CYS A 26 -1.15 7.12 6.58
C CYS A 26 0.14 7.95 6.66
N GLN A 27 0.15 9.05 7.40
CA GLN A 27 1.36 9.84 7.64
C GLN A 27 2.46 9.04 8.34
N GLN A 28 2.11 8.26 9.37
CA GLN A 28 3.07 7.39 10.07
C GLN A 28 3.62 6.30 9.15
N LEU A 29 2.77 5.66 8.33
CA LEU A 29 3.19 4.66 7.35
C LEU A 29 4.11 5.25 6.28
N LYS A 30 3.73 6.39 5.70
CA LYS A 30 4.56 7.12 4.73
C LYS A 30 5.94 7.48 5.30
N GLN A 31 5.98 8.03 6.52
CA GLN A 31 7.24 8.42 7.16
C GLN A 31 8.11 7.21 7.49
N SER A 32 7.53 6.15 8.06
CA SER A 32 8.28 4.93 8.39
C SER A 32 8.81 4.23 7.14
N LEU A 33 8.03 4.21 6.05
CA LEU A 33 8.48 3.68 4.76
C LEU A 33 9.62 4.52 4.19
N SER A 34 9.49 5.85 4.12
CA SER A 34 10.55 6.75 3.63
C SER A 34 11.85 6.56 4.43
N ASN A 35 11.77 6.54 5.76
CA ASN A 35 12.93 6.26 6.62
C ASN A 35 13.54 4.87 6.33
N THR A 36 12.71 3.84 6.14
CA THR A 36 13.19 2.49 5.83
C THR A 36 13.85 2.42 4.46
N LEU A 37 13.31 3.11 3.45
CA LEU A 37 13.91 3.17 2.12
C LEU A 37 15.30 3.81 2.14
N THR A 38 15.61 4.74 3.06
CA THR A 38 17.00 5.22 3.21
C THR A 38 17.98 4.12 3.64
N LEU A 39 17.51 3.13 4.41
CA LEU A 39 18.32 1.99 4.86
C LEU A 39 18.33 0.86 3.83
N PHE A 40 17.24 0.71 3.07
CA PHE A 40 17.03 -0.29 2.03
C PHE A 40 16.89 0.38 0.67
N TYR A 41 17.85 1.25 0.33
CA TYR A 41 17.83 2.08 -0.87
C TYR A 41 17.60 1.34 -2.20
N PRO A 42 18.01 0.06 -2.40
CA PRO A 42 17.68 -0.64 -3.64
C PRO A 42 16.17 -0.77 -3.89
N LEU A 43 15.35 -0.76 -2.84
CA LEU A 43 13.88 -0.83 -2.96
C LEU A 43 13.27 0.47 -3.49
N ALA A 44 13.98 1.60 -3.42
CA ALA A 44 13.57 2.88 -4.01
C ALA A 44 14.04 3.04 -5.47
N GLY A 45 14.75 2.05 -6.02
CA GLY A 45 15.28 2.06 -7.38
C GLY A 45 14.34 1.47 -8.43
N ARG A 46 14.89 1.12 -9.60
CA ARG A 46 14.19 0.42 -10.68
C ARG A 46 14.99 -0.80 -11.14
N ILE A 47 14.30 -1.84 -11.59
CA ILE A 47 14.97 -3.00 -12.17
C ILE A 47 15.34 -2.67 -13.62
N GLN A 48 16.63 -2.72 -13.92
CA GLN A 48 17.21 -2.58 -15.25
C GLN A 48 17.68 -3.95 -15.75
N ASP A 49 17.41 -4.24 -17.02
CA ASP A 49 17.86 -5.46 -17.72
C ASP A 49 17.51 -6.78 -17.02
N GLY A 50 16.44 -6.78 -16.21
CA GLY A 50 15.86 -7.97 -15.58
C GLY A 50 16.62 -8.53 -14.37
N SER A 51 17.83 -8.05 -14.07
CA SER A 51 18.65 -8.56 -12.96
C SER A 51 19.45 -7.52 -12.20
N VAL A 52 19.52 -6.27 -12.68
CA VAL A 52 20.26 -5.19 -12.02
C VAL A 52 19.27 -4.21 -11.44
N VAL A 53 19.55 -3.70 -10.23
CA VAL A 53 18.76 -2.62 -9.63
C VAL A 53 19.51 -1.31 -9.83
N GLU A 54 18.92 -0.41 -10.61
CA GLU A 54 19.33 0.97 -10.73
C GLU A 54 18.83 1.74 -9.49
N CYS A 55 19.76 2.13 -8.61
CA CYS A 55 19.46 2.84 -7.38
C CYS A 55 19.36 4.35 -7.63
N ASN A 56 18.31 4.78 -8.33
CA ASN A 56 18.09 6.15 -8.79
C ASN A 56 17.14 6.98 -7.91
N ASP A 57 16.82 6.49 -6.71
CA ASP A 57 15.90 7.13 -5.75
C ASP A 57 14.56 7.55 -6.37
N ALA A 58 14.08 6.80 -7.38
CA ALA A 58 12.78 7.04 -7.99
C ALA A 58 11.59 6.74 -7.05
N GLY A 59 11.88 6.30 -5.83
CA GLY A 59 10.93 6.12 -4.74
C GLY A 59 10.07 4.87 -4.91
N ALA A 60 9.24 4.64 -3.89
CA ALA A 60 8.20 3.62 -3.91
C ALA A 60 6.82 4.27 -4.07
N GLU A 61 5.93 3.62 -4.83
CA GLU A 61 4.55 4.06 -4.95
C GLU A 61 3.77 3.73 -3.67
N PHE A 62 3.05 4.72 -3.13
CA PHE A 62 2.16 4.56 -2.00
C PHE A 62 0.75 5.03 -2.38
N ILE A 63 -0.21 4.10 -2.34
CA ILE A 63 -1.62 4.34 -2.70
C ILE A 63 -2.47 4.19 -1.44
N GLU A 64 -3.31 5.19 -1.19
CA GLU A 64 -4.31 5.18 -0.12
C GLU A 64 -5.70 4.90 -0.70
N ALA A 65 -6.57 4.24 0.06
CA ALA A 65 -7.96 4.05 -0.32
C ALA A 65 -8.84 3.97 0.94
N LEU A 66 -9.97 4.68 0.90
CA LEU A 66 -10.98 4.63 1.95
C LEU A 66 -12.21 3.88 1.43
N VAL A 67 -12.67 2.87 2.19
CA VAL A 67 -13.83 2.05 1.84
C VAL A 67 -14.89 2.19 2.94
N GLN A 68 -16.15 2.32 2.53
CA GLN A 68 -17.30 2.36 3.44
C GLN A 68 -17.77 0.94 3.80
N ALA A 69 -16.89 0.12 4.38
CA ALA A 69 -17.20 -1.24 4.81
C ALA A 69 -16.35 -1.63 6.03
N GLN A 70 -16.83 -2.59 6.82
CA GLN A 70 -16.04 -3.15 7.92
C GLN A 70 -15.10 -4.22 7.40
N LEU A 71 -13.87 -4.24 7.94
CA LEU A 71 -12.89 -5.27 7.59
C LEU A 71 -13.41 -6.68 7.90
N ASN A 72 -14.12 -6.86 9.02
CA ASN A 72 -14.69 -8.16 9.38
C ASN A 72 -15.68 -8.68 8.33
N ASP A 73 -16.49 -7.80 7.73
CA ASP A 73 -17.46 -8.19 6.70
C ASP A 73 -16.74 -8.71 5.44
N ALA A 74 -15.60 -8.08 5.09
CA ALA A 74 -14.77 -8.50 3.96
C ALA A 74 -14.01 -9.83 4.22
N LEU A 75 -13.88 -10.24 5.48
CA LEU A 75 -13.10 -11.41 5.89
C LEU A 75 -13.94 -12.62 6.30
N GLN A 76 -15.29 -12.57 6.26
CA GLN A 76 -16.11 -13.70 6.70
C GLN A 76 -15.97 -14.94 5.80
N GLU A 77 -15.87 -14.76 4.49
CA GLU A 77 -15.63 -15.84 3.51
C GLU A 77 -14.70 -15.35 2.39
N PRO A 78 -13.39 -15.19 2.67
CA PRO A 78 -12.49 -14.60 1.70
C PRO A 78 -12.23 -15.62 0.58
N ILE A 79 -12.80 -15.37 -0.59
CA ILE A 79 -12.40 -16.08 -1.81
C ILE A 79 -11.00 -15.57 -2.16
N ILE A 80 -9.97 -16.44 -2.07
CA ILE A 80 -8.57 -16.07 -2.34
C ILE A 80 -8.41 -15.40 -3.72
N GLU A 81 -9.23 -15.80 -4.68
CA GLU A 81 -9.28 -15.21 -6.02
C GLU A 81 -9.75 -13.75 -6.02
N GLN A 82 -10.64 -13.37 -5.09
CA GLN A 82 -11.07 -11.99 -4.90
C GLN A 82 -9.97 -11.13 -4.28
N LEU A 83 -9.12 -11.69 -3.42
CA LEU A 83 -8.00 -10.96 -2.81
C LEU A 83 -6.97 -10.46 -3.84
N LYS A 84 -6.88 -11.10 -5.01
CA LYS A 84 -6.02 -10.64 -6.12
C LYS A 84 -6.42 -9.26 -6.63
N HIS A 85 -7.67 -8.83 -6.46
CA HIS A 85 -8.11 -7.50 -6.86
C HIS A 85 -7.62 -6.39 -5.92
N PHE A 86 -7.09 -6.74 -4.74
CA PHE A 86 -6.50 -5.78 -3.81
C PHE A 86 -5.03 -5.48 -4.12
N THR A 87 -4.42 -6.19 -5.06
CA THR A 87 -3.04 -5.90 -5.47
C THR A 87 -3.02 -4.74 -6.45
N VAL A 88 -2.06 -3.83 -6.29
CA VAL A 88 -1.83 -2.76 -7.25
C VAL A 88 -1.34 -3.39 -8.55
N ASP A 89 -2.07 -3.17 -9.65
CA ASP A 89 -1.60 -3.53 -10.97
C ASP A 89 -0.54 -2.52 -11.41
N ALA A 90 0.74 -2.90 -11.29
CA ALA A 90 1.87 -2.08 -11.70
C ALA A 90 1.89 -1.74 -13.21
N THR A 91 0.98 -2.31 -14.01
CA THR A 91 0.84 -2.05 -15.45
C THR A 91 -0.36 -1.16 -15.81
N ALA A 92 -1.28 -0.92 -14.88
CA ALA A 92 -2.41 -0.04 -15.08
C ALA A 92 -2.08 1.35 -14.50
N GLY A 93 -2.06 2.37 -15.36
CA GLY A 93 -2.02 3.77 -14.90
C GLY A 93 -3.20 4.07 -13.96
N PRO A 94 -3.15 5.18 -13.19
CA PRO A 94 -4.14 5.48 -12.17
C PRO A 94 -5.55 5.51 -12.77
N SER A 95 -6.34 4.47 -12.49
CA SER A 95 -7.73 4.40 -12.91
C SER A 95 -8.55 5.30 -12.00
N ARG A 96 -9.11 6.37 -12.56
CA ARG A 96 -9.87 7.40 -11.84
C ARG A 96 -11.34 7.00 -11.59
N ASP A 97 -11.76 5.84 -12.09
CA ASP A 97 -13.17 5.40 -12.13
C ASP A 97 -13.47 4.21 -11.18
N GLY A 98 -12.70 4.05 -10.11
CA GLY A 98 -12.99 3.11 -9.02
C GLY A 98 -13.77 3.78 -7.88
N PRO A 99 -14.57 3.03 -7.08
CA PRO A 99 -15.30 3.57 -5.93
C PRO A 99 -14.40 4.07 -4.80
N CYS A 100 -13.11 3.71 -4.85
CA CYS A 100 -12.09 4.12 -3.91
C CYS A 100 -11.40 5.39 -4.43
N ARG A 101 -11.57 6.53 -3.74
CA ARG A 101 -10.71 7.71 -3.95
C ARG A 101 -9.31 7.35 -3.45
N GLY A 102 -8.35 7.22 -4.37
CA GLY A 102 -6.95 7.06 -4.04
C GLY A 102 -6.08 8.21 -4.52
N GLU A 103 -5.11 8.58 -3.69
CA GLU A 103 -4.03 9.49 -4.03
C GLU A 103 -2.74 8.67 -4.12
N SER A 104 -2.00 8.78 -5.24
CA SER A 104 -0.70 8.15 -5.42
C SER A 104 0.40 9.17 -5.12
N HIS A 105 1.31 8.81 -4.23
CA HIS A 105 2.50 9.60 -3.89
C HIS A 105 3.74 8.71 -4.01
N PHE A 106 4.80 9.27 -4.59
CA PHE A 106 6.13 8.67 -4.51
C PHE A 106 6.81 9.13 -3.20
N LEU A 107 7.33 8.18 -2.44
CA LEU A 107 8.00 8.40 -1.14
C LEU A 107 9.50 8.24 -1.23
#